data_AF-G2IW21-F1
#
_entry.id   AF-G2IW21-F1
#
_cell.length_a   1.000
_cell.length_b   1.000
_cell.length_c   1.000
_cell.angle_alpha   90.00
_cell.angle_beta   90.00
_cell.angle_gamma   90.00
#
_symmetry.space_group_name_H-M   'P 1'
#
loop_
_entity.id
_entity.type
_entity.pdbx_description
1 polymer ?
#
loop_
_entity_poly.entity_id
_entity_poly.type
_entity_poly.pdbx_seq_one_letter_code
_entity_poly.pdbx_strand_id
1 'polypeptide(L)'
;MNEQRVSALVNLARNPLWSYDADQQLSTYLSSDRQLLATKRQLFERLVAYRPYHYQLSQLAILRALDKDSTGAREAMAMRIAAYPDSVGSILAFLQTRNEPELQPLREMAERAVKAYQQGGAEAAARTASLPEAHKALF
;
A
#
# COMPACT_ATOMS: atom_id res chain seq x y z
N MET A 1 19.06 -9.90 16.62
CA MET A 1 19.85 -8.84 15.94
C MET A 1 19.01 -7.65 15.48
N ASN A 2 17.71 -7.79 15.20
CA ASN A 2 16.86 -6.67 14.74
C ASN A 2 16.25 -5.81 15.86
N GLU A 3 16.04 -6.34 17.07
CA GLU A 3 15.37 -5.64 18.17
C GLU A 3 16.10 -4.37 18.63
N GLN A 4 17.43 -4.42 18.74
CA GLN A 4 18.24 -3.24 19.10
C GLN A 4 18.12 -2.13 18.06
N ARG A 5 18.06 -2.48 16.77
CA ARG A 5 17.89 -1.52 15.67
C ARG A 5 16.49 -0.92 15.67
N VAL A 6 15.46 -1.74 15.86
CA VAL A 6 14.07 -1.28 15.99
C VAL A 6 13.93 -0.33 17.19
N SER A 7 14.48 -0.68 18.35
CA SER A 7 14.46 0.18 19.54
C SER A 7 15.18 1.51 19.31
N ALA A 8 16.34 1.50 18.66
CA ALA A 8 17.07 2.72 18.29
C ALA A 8 16.25 3.62 17.35
N LEU A 9 15.60 3.04 16.33
CA LEU A 9 14.75 3.78 15.39
C LEU A 9 13.51 4.36 16.08
N VAL A 10 12.86 3.61 16.97
CA VAL A 10 11.71 4.10 17.76
C VAL A 10 12.12 5.27 18.65
N ASN A 11 13.31 5.23 19.25
CA ASN A 11 13.82 6.35 20.04
C ASN A 11 14.16 7.55 19.16
N LEU A 12 14.79 7.33 18.00
CA LEU A 12 15.12 8.40 17.05
C LEU A 12 13.86 9.07 16.48
N ALA A 13 12.79 8.31 16.25
CA ALA A 13 11.52 8.82 15.75
C ALA A 13 10.84 9.85 16.68
N ARG A 14 11.25 9.89 17.96
CA ARG A 14 10.80 10.91 18.92
C ARG A 14 11.40 12.29 18.66
N ASN A 15 12.49 12.36 17.90
CA ASN A 15 13.07 13.64 17.48
C ASN A 15 12.37 14.10 16.18
N PRO A 16 11.64 15.23 16.19
CA PRO A 16 10.91 15.69 15.01
C PRO A 16 11.77 15.87 13.76
N LEU A 17 13.03 16.28 13.93
CA LEU A 17 13.97 16.49 12.83
C LEU A 17 14.28 15.20 12.06
N TRP A 18 14.32 14.06 12.75
CA TRP A 18 14.69 12.75 12.20
C TRP A 18 13.52 11.77 12.12
N SER A 19 12.33 12.21 12.54
CA SER A 19 11.14 11.37 12.69
C SER A 19 10.78 10.64 11.41
N TYR A 20 10.82 11.34 10.28
CA TYR A 20 10.51 10.77 8.98
C TYR A 20 11.52 9.69 8.55
N ASP A 21 12.82 9.96 8.62
CA ASP A 21 13.84 9.01 8.19
C ASP A 21 13.88 7.77 9.11
N ALA A 22 13.65 7.99 10.40
CA ALA A 22 13.51 6.91 11.37
C ALA A 22 12.28 6.04 11.08
N ASP A 23 11.12 6.66 10.83
CA ASP A 23 9.88 5.98 10.45
C ASP A 23 10.04 5.23 9.12
N GLN A 24 10.72 5.84 8.15
CA GLN A 24 11.01 5.22 6.85
C GLN A 24 11.84 3.96 7.06
N GLN A 25 12.92 4.03 7.82
CA GLN A 25 13.75 2.85 8.03
C GLN A 25 13.05 1.80 8.88
N LEU A 26 12.28 2.23 9.89
CA LEU A 26 11.47 1.33 10.70
C LEU A 26 10.48 0.55 9.82
N SER A 27 9.91 1.17 8.80
CA SER A 27 8.95 0.52 7.89
C SER A 27 9.52 -0.71 7.19
N THR A 28 10.84 -0.78 6.97
CA THR A 28 11.50 -1.94 6.32
C THR A 28 11.54 -3.19 7.20
N TYR A 29 11.36 -3.03 8.52
CA TYR A 29 11.32 -4.13 9.49
C TYR A 29 9.90 -4.62 9.78
N LEU A 30 8.87 -3.98 9.21
CA LEU A 30 7.48 -4.26 9.52
C LEU A 30 6.80 -5.02 8.39
N SER A 31 6.29 -6.20 8.72
CA SER A 31 5.36 -6.95 7.88
C SER A 31 3.96 -6.32 7.92
N SER A 32 3.27 -6.22 6.77
CA SER A 32 1.84 -5.84 6.76
C SER A 32 0.95 -7.03 7.07
N ASP A 33 0.91 -7.43 8.33
CA ASP A 33 0.02 -8.46 8.88
C ASP A 33 -0.88 -7.86 9.96
N ARG A 34 -1.66 -8.72 10.64
CA ARG A 34 -2.59 -8.31 11.69
C ARG A 34 -1.89 -7.96 13.01
N GLN A 35 -0.62 -8.32 13.18
CA GLN A 35 0.08 -8.03 14.43
C GLN A 35 0.39 -6.53 14.50
N LEU A 36 -0.04 -5.88 15.59
CA LEU A 36 0.11 -4.43 15.78
C LEU A 36 -0.49 -3.61 14.63
N LEU A 37 -1.58 -4.10 14.04
CA LEU A 37 -2.23 -3.55 12.85
C LEU A 37 -2.46 -2.03 12.94
N ALA A 38 -3.09 -1.57 14.02
CA ALA A 38 -3.39 -0.15 14.22
C ALA A 38 -2.11 0.71 14.26
N THR A 39 -1.06 0.24 14.95
CA THR A 39 0.22 0.95 15.05
C THR A 39 0.93 1.01 13.70
N LYS A 40 0.98 -0.11 12.97
CA LYS A 40 1.57 -0.18 11.63
C LYS A 40 0.79 0.73 10.67
N ARG A 41 -0.55 0.68 10.70
CA ARG A 41 -1.40 1.53 9.88
C ARG A 41 -1.09 3.02 10.11
N GLN A 42 -1.07 3.48 11.36
CA GLN A 42 -0.75 4.87 11.69
C GLN A 42 0.62 5.31 11.17
N LEU A 43 1.64 4.45 11.31
CA LEU A 43 2.98 4.72 10.76
C LEU A 43 2.93 4.91 9.24
N PHE A 44 2.31 3.98 8.52
CA PHE A 44 2.24 4.05 7.06
C PHE A 44 1.36 5.20 6.56
N GLU A 45 0.33 5.60 7.32
CA GLU A 45 -0.46 6.81 7.04
C GLU A 45 0.42 8.07 7.11
N ARG A 46 1.25 8.21 8.16
CA ARG A 46 2.22 9.34 8.25
C ARG A 46 3.22 9.33 7.11
N LEU A 47 3.78 8.16 6.79
CA LEU A 47 4.77 8.03 5.71
C LEU A 47 4.19 8.41 4.35
N VAL A 48 3.00 7.91 4.02
CA VAL A 48 2.31 8.22 2.77
C VAL A 48 1.90 9.69 2.70
N ALA A 49 1.43 10.28 3.80
CA ALA A 49 1.05 11.69 3.86
C ALA A 49 2.25 12.62 3.58
N TYR A 50 3.45 12.25 4.02
CA TYR A 50 4.66 13.01 3.72
C TYR A 50 5.20 12.73 2.31
N ARG A 51 5.35 11.45 1.95
CA ARG A 51 5.80 11.05 0.62
C ARG A 51 5.21 9.68 0.22
N PRO A 52 4.29 9.64 -0.77
CA PRO A 52 3.52 8.45 -1.10
C PRO A 52 4.32 7.50 -2.00
N TYR A 53 5.39 6.90 -1.49
CA TYR A 53 6.20 5.96 -2.25
C TYR A 53 5.50 4.63 -2.54
N HIS A 54 5.93 3.96 -3.60
CA HIS A 54 5.30 2.73 -4.08
C HIS A 54 5.20 1.63 -2.99
N TYR A 55 6.25 1.44 -2.19
CA TYR A 55 6.24 0.44 -1.12
C TYR A 55 5.27 0.85 0.00
N GLN A 56 5.35 2.10 0.46
CA GLN A 56 4.52 2.63 1.54
C GLN A 56 3.03 2.60 1.18
N LEU A 57 2.66 2.96 -0.06
CA LEU A 57 1.29 2.87 -0.54
C LEU A 57 0.79 1.42 -0.59
N SER A 58 1.63 0.48 -1.05
CA SER A 58 1.29 -0.94 -1.05
C SER A 58 1.02 -1.46 0.37
N GLN A 59 1.89 -1.14 1.33
CA GLN A 59 1.69 -1.54 2.73
C GLN A 59 0.45 -0.88 3.34
N LEU A 60 0.22 0.40 3.07
CA LEU A 60 -0.97 1.11 3.58
C LEU A 60 -2.26 0.50 3.05
N ALA A 61 -2.34 0.19 1.76
CA ALA A 61 -3.51 -0.46 1.17
C ALA A 61 -3.84 -1.79 1.85
N ILE A 62 -2.82 -2.63 2.07
CA ILE A 62 -2.96 -3.93 2.75
C ILE A 62 -3.41 -3.75 4.19
N LEU A 63 -2.75 -2.87 4.96
CA LEU A 63 -3.08 -2.64 6.36
C LEU A 63 -4.51 -2.12 6.52
N ARG A 64 -4.95 -1.20 5.67
CA ARG A 64 -6.35 -0.72 5.67
C ARG A 64 -7.35 -1.83 5.33
N ALA A 65 -7.03 -2.69 4.36
CA ALA A 65 -7.88 -3.83 4.02
C ALA A 65 -8.00 -4.82 5.20
N LEU A 66 -6.88 -5.16 5.85
CA LEU A 66 -6.87 -6.02 7.02
C LEU A 66 -7.62 -5.42 8.22
N ASP A 67 -7.66 -4.09 8.30
CA ASP A 67 -8.37 -3.30 9.32
C ASP A 67 -9.83 -3.02 8.93
N LYS A 68 -10.34 -3.68 7.88
CA LYS A 68 -11.71 -3.56 7.35
C LYS A 68 -12.07 -2.17 6.80
N ASP A 69 -11.08 -1.30 6.61
CA ASP A 69 -11.23 -0.03 5.90
C ASP A 69 -11.09 -0.26 4.39
N SER A 70 -12.12 -0.86 3.80
CA SER A 70 -12.13 -1.22 2.38
C SER A 70 -12.07 -0.01 1.45
N THR A 71 -12.62 1.14 1.84
CA THR A 71 -12.59 2.38 1.06
C THR A 71 -11.17 2.94 1.04
N GLY A 72 -10.58 3.15 2.22
CA GLY A 72 -9.22 3.70 2.31
C GLY A 72 -8.16 2.77 1.74
N ALA A 73 -8.41 1.45 1.74
CA ALA A 73 -7.54 0.47 1.08
C ALA A 73 -7.55 0.62 -0.45
N ARG A 74 -8.75 0.75 -1.04
CA ARG A 74 -8.92 0.97 -2.49
C ARG A 74 -8.32 2.31 -2.91
N GLU A 75 -8.51 3.37 -2.13
CA GLU A 75 -7.90 4.68 -2.42
C GLU A 75 -6.36 4.62 -2.42
N ALA A 76 -5.76 3.99 -1.41
CA ALA A 76 -4.30 3.82 -1.36
C ALA A 76 -3.79 2.99 -2.54
N MET A 77 -4.52 1.93 -2.92
CA MET A 77 -4.18 1.10 -4.07
C MET A 77 -4.35 1.82 -5.41
N ALA A 78 -5.38 2.64 -5.56
CA ALA A 78 -5.57 3.49 -6.73
C ALA A 78 -4.39 4.47 -6.87
N MET A 79 -4.02 5.16 -5.78
CA MET A 79 -2.84 6.03 -5.77
C MET A 79 -1.57 5.27 -6.14
N ARG A 80 -1.40 4.03 -5.63
CA ARG A 80 -0.26 3.15 -5.95
C ARG A 80 -0.16 2.82 -7.44
N ILE A 81 -1.29 2.51 -8.07
CA ILE A 81 -1.36 2.17 -9.50
C ILE A 81 -1.14 3.42 -10.35
N ALA A 82 -1.79 4.54 -10.00
CA ALA A 82 -1.70 5.80 -10.73
C ALA A 82 -0.27 6.38 -10.71
N ALA A 83 0.37 6.41 -9.54
CA ALA A 83 1.67 7.05 -9.36
C ALA A 83 2.85 6.16 -9.81
N TYR A 84 2.68 4.84 -9.82
CA TYR A 84 3.76 3.89 -10.13
C TYR A 84 3.30 2.74 -11.04
N PRO A 85 2.77 3.06 -12.24
CA PRO A 85 2.19 2.09 -13.16
C PRO A 85 3.21 1.03 -13.65
N ASP A 86 4.49 1.38 -13.79
CA ASP A 86 5.53 0.43 -14.25
C ASP A 86 5.80 -0.71 -13.25
N SER A 87 5.32 -0.57 -12.02
CA SER A 87 5.54 -1.54 -10.94
C SER A 87 4.24 -2.20 -10.48
N VAL A 88 3.18 -2.19 -11.29
CA VAL A 88 1.92 -2.88 -10.95
C VAL A 88 2.09 -4.40 -10.88
N GLY A 89 3.01 -4.96 -11.67
CA GLY A 89 3.33 -6.39 -11.62
C GLY A 89 3.91 -6.83 -10.27
N SER A 90 4.74 -5.99 -9.63
CA SER A 90 5.37 -6.36 -8.35
C SER A 90 4.37 -6.40 -7.20
N ILE A 91 3.39 -5.50 -7.17
CA ILE A 91 2.34 -5.54 -6.15
C ILE A 91 1.36 -6.70 -6.39
N LEU A 92 1.02 -7.01 -7.65
CA LEU A 92 0.20 -8.19 -7.95
C LEU A 92 0.89 -9.47 -7.46
N ALA A 93 2.17 -9.65 -7.83
CA ALA A 93 2.95 -10.81 -7.41
C ALA A 93 3.02 -10.91 -5.88
N PHE A 94 3.22 -9.80 -5.19
CA PHE A 94 3.20 -9.76 -3.73
C PHE A 94 1.83 -10.18 -3.15
N LEU A 95 0.72 -9.63 -3.66
CA LEU A 95 -0.62 -9.97 -3.19
C LEU A 95 -0.99 -11.44 -3.47
N GLN A 96 -0.45 -12.05 -4.53
CA GLN A 96 -0.67 -13.47 -4.84
C GLN A 96 0.00 -14.42 -3.84
N THR A 97 1.01 -13.96 -3.08
CA THR A 97 1.61 -14.75 -1.99
C THR A 97 0.75 -14.76 -0.72
N ARG A 98 -0.37 -14.03 -0.73
CA ARG A 98 -1.21 -13.76 0.45
C ARG A 98 -2.57 -14.43 0.34
N ASN A 99 -3.05 -14.93 1.47
CA ASN A 99 -4.28 -15.73 1.53
C ASN A 99 -5.45 -14.99 2.20
N GLU A 100 -5.23 -13.78 2.71
CA GLU A 100 -6.27 -13.03 3.40
C GLU A 100 -7.39 -12.62 2.43
N PRO A 101 -8.67 -12.97 2.73
CA PRO A 101 -9.78 -12.67 1.85
C PRO A 101 -10.01 -11.16 1.68
N GLU A 102 -9.66 -10.35 2.67
CA GLU A 102 -9.77 -8.88 2.60
C GLU A 102 -8.90 -8.27 1.50
N LEU A 103 -7.90 -8.99 1.01
CA LEU A 103 -7.01 -8.54 -0.05
C LEU A 103 -7.54 -8.85 -1.46
N GLN A 104 -8.65 -9.60 -1.57
CA GLN A 104 -9.25 -9.95 -2.85
C GLN A 104 -9.56 -8.71 -3.73
N PRO A 105 -10.20 -7.63 -3.22
CA PRO A 105 -10.44 -6.44 -4.02
C PRO A 105 -9.14 -5.77 -4.50
N LEU A 106 -8.09 -5.79 -3.70
CA LEU A 106 -6.79 -5.22 -4.08
C LEU A 106 -6.11 -6.06 -5.17
N ARG A 107 -6.25 -7.39 -5.13
CA ARG A 107 -5.80 -8.29 -6.19
C ARG A 107 -6.49 -7.98 -7.51
N GLU A 108 -7.82 -7.85 -7.50
CA GLU A 108 -8.60 -7.53 -8.70
C GLU A 108 -8.22 -6.16 -9.30
N MET A 109 -7.93 -5.15 -8.46
CA MET A 109 -7.39 -3.87 -8.92
C MET A 109 -6.01 -4.05 -9.60
N ALA A 110 -5.10 -4.80 -8.98
CA ALA A 110 -3.77 -5.04 -9.52
C ALA A 110 -3.80 -5.86 -10.82
N GLU A 111 -4.66 -6.88 -10.92
CA GLU A 111 -4.86 -7.70 -12.11
C GLU A 111 -5.35 -6.87 -13.30
N ARG A 112 -6.34 -6.00 -13.07
CA ARG A 112 -6.83 -5.07 -14.10
C ARG A 112 -5.71 -4.13 -14.57
N ALA A 113 -4.94 -3.58 -13.64
CA ALA A 113 -3.83 -2.68 -13.96
C ALA A 113 -2.72 -3.41 -14.76
N VAL A 114 -2.37 -4.64 -14.39
CA VAL A 114 -1.38 -5.46 -15.12
C VAL A 114 -1.87 -5.79 -16.53
N LYS A 115 -3.15 -6.17 -16.68
CA LYS A 115 -3.73 -6.44 -18.01
C LYS A 115 -3.71 -5.18 -18.89
N ALA A 116 -4.09 -4.03 -18.33
CA ALA A 116 -4.04 -2.76 -19.05
C ALA A 116 -2.60 -2.37 -19.42
N TYR A 117 -1.63 -2.60 -18.52
CA TYR A 117 -0.21 -2.39 -18.79
C TYR A 117 0.27 -3.21 -19.99
N GLN A 118 -0.12 -4.48 -20.08
CA GLN A 118 0.23 -5.34 -21.21
C GLN A 118 -0.36 -4.88 -22.54
N GLN A 119 -1.50 -4.18 -22.51
CA GLN A 119 -2.22 -3.72 -23.70
C GLN A 119 -1.77 -2.33 -24.18
N GLY A 120 -1.36 -1.45 -23.28
CA GLY A 120 -1.09 -0.04 -23.61
C GLY A 120 -0.05 0.64 -22.71
N GLY A 121 0.77 -0.13 -22.00
CA GLY A 121 1.86 0.37 -21.17
C GLY A 121 1.42 1.13 -19.91
N ALA A 122 2.34 1.91 -19.37
CA ALA A 122 2.20 2.64 -18.11
C ALA A 122 0.92 3.51 -18.05
N GLU A 123 0.63 4.23 -19.13
CA GLU A 123 -0.51 5.14 -19.17
C GLU A 123 -1.85 4.39 -19.11
N ALA A 124 -1.97 3.26 -19.80
CA ALA A 124 -3.16 2.42 -19.75
C ALA A 124 -3.37 1.83 -18.35
N ALA A 125 -2.29 1.41 -17.68
CA ALA A 125 -2.36 0.94 -16.30
C ALA A 125 -2.81 2.05 -15.33
N ALA A 126 -2.22 3.24 -15.42
CA ALA A 126 -2.57 4.37 -14.56
C ALA A 126 -4.06 4.76 -14.72
N ARG A 127 -4.61 4.70 -15.94
CA ARG A 127 -6.05 4.98 -16.18
C ARG A 127 -7.00 4.03 -15.45
N THR A 128 -6.56 2.82 -15.10
CA THR A 128 -7.38 1.88 -14.32
C THR A 128 -7.58 2.32 -12.86
N ALA A 129 -6.69 3.15 -12.32
CA ALA A 129 -6.82 3.68 -10.96
C ALA A 129 -7.96 4.70 -10.82
N SER A 130 -8.26 5.42 -11.91
CA SER A 130 -9.28 6.47 -11.97
C SER A 130 -10.67 5.94 -12.24
N LEU A 131 -10.85 4.63 -12.43
CA LEU A 131 -12.16 4.02 -12.58
C LEU A 131 -12.74 3.82 -11.17
N PRO A 132 -13.66 4.68 -10.69
CA PRO A 132 -14.56 4.25 -9.64
C PRO A 132 -15.25 2.98 -10.14
N GLU A 133 -15.64 2.10 -9.24
CA GLU A 133 -16.71 1.13 -9.54
C GLU A 133 -17.98 1.95 -9.83
N ALA A 134 -18.05 2.58 -11.00
CA ALA A 134 -19.19 3.33 -11.46
C ALA A 134 -20.27 2.28 -11.73
N HIS A 135 -21.20 2.21 -10.78
CA HIS A 135 -22.55 1.70 -10.91
C HIS A 135 -22.64 0.31 -11.55
N LYS A 136 -22.99 -0.67 -10.70
CA LYS A 136 -24.11 -1.56 -11.09
C LYS A 136 -25.24 -0.62 -11.53
N ALA A 137 -25.39 -0.44 -12.84
CA ALA A 137 -26.59 0.10 -13.41
C ALA A 137 -27.70 -0.87 -13.00
N LEU A 138 -28.38 -0.56 -11.91
CA LEU A 138 -29.79 -0.87 -11.78
C LEU A 138 -30.45 -0.06 -12.89
N PHE A 139 -30.72 -0.70 -14.03
CA PHE A 139 -31.88 -0.57 -14.91
C PHE A 139 -31.65 -1.47 -16.12
#